data_AF-A0A7C5R9H8-F1
#
_entry.id   AF-A0A7C5R9H8-F1
#
_cell.length_a   1.000
_cell.length_b   1.000
_cell.length_c   1.000
_cell.angle_alpha   90.00
_cell.angle_beta   90.00
_cell.angle_gamma   90.00
#
_symmetry.space_group_name_H-M   'P 1'
#
loop_
_entity.id
_entity.type
_entity.pdbx_description
1 polymer ?
#
loop_
_entity_poly.entity_id
_entity_poly.type
_entity_poly.pdbx_seq_one_letter_code
_entity_poly.pdbx_strand_id
1 'polypeptide(L)'
;MNQPATSSSQMTQSDDPLSQLTESACAVDGERFADAVVAADTRLRRLLGRLTGQSADLDDLLQETYLNAWKGIATFRCESSMTTWLTRIAVNVARNWLRRRRPQGSLTLD
;
A
#
# COMPACT_ATOMS: atom_id res chain seq x y z
N MET A 1 38.29 31.68 24.64
CA MET A 1 37.82 32.35 23.41
C MET A 1 38.05 31.40 22.24
N ASN A 2 37.10 30.94 21.43
CA ASN A 2 35.72 31.34 21.14
C ASN A 2 34.88 30.12 20.72
N GLN A 3 33.61 30.09 21.16
CA GLN A 3 32.45 29.53 20.43
C GLN A 3 31.73 30.72 19.75
N PRO A 4 30.82 30.60 18.73
CA PRO A 4 29.69 29.65 18.70
C PRO A 4 29.04 29.20 17.34
N ALA A 5 28.12 28.23 17.49
CA ALA A 5 26.81 28.00 16.85
C ALA A 5 26.64 27.63 15.34
N THR A 6 25.97 26.50 15.07
CA THR A 6 24.56 26.36 14.58
C THR A 6 24.30 24.90 14.13
N SER A 7 23.47 24.14 14.84
CA SER A 7 22.04 23.85 14.57
C SER A 7 21.72 23.07 13.29
N SER A 8 21.43 21.77 13.43
CA SER A 8 20.10 21.18 13.17
C SER A 8 20.19 19.66 13.28
N SER A 9 19.70 19.04 14.35
CA SER A 9 18.28 18.82 14.68
C SER A 9 17.76 17.49 14.11
N GLN A 10 17.57 16.56 15.04
CA GLN A 10 16.53 15.52 15.06
C GLN A 10 16.72 14.28 14.19
N MET A 11 17.46 13.35 14.78
CA MET A 11 17.16 11.92 14.79
C MET A 11 15.71 11.73 15.30
N THR A 12 14.74 11.61 14.39
CA THR A 12 13.36 11.25 14.75
C THR A 12 13.33 9.77 15.10
N GLN A 13 13.49 9.53 16.40
CA GLN A 13 13.04 8.32 17.07
C GLN A 13 11.54 8.18 16.77
N SER A 14 11.22 7.40 15.74
CA SER A 14 9.85 7.01 15.44
C SER A 14 9.48 5.95 16.46
N ASP A 15 8.91 6.37 17.59
CA ASP A 15 8.06 5.53 18.42
C ASP A 15 6.87 5.08 17.56
N ASP A 16 7.09 4.07 16.72
CA ASP A 16 6.02 3.42 15.97
C ASP A 16 5.51 2.23 16.78
N PRO A 17 4.39 2.37 17.52
CA PRO A 17 3.78 1.26 18.25
C PRO A 17 3.40 0.07 17.34
N LEU A 18 3.44 0.23 16.00
CA LEU A 18 3.19 -0.86 15.04
C LEU A 18 4.28 -1.93 14.97
N SER A 19 5.51 -1.64 15.38
CA SER A 19 6.60 -2.61 15.23
C SER A 19 6.46 -3.83 16.16
N GLN A 20 5.64 -3.73 17.21
CA GLN A 20 5.54 -4.73 18.28
C GLN A 20 4.53 -5.87 18.02
N LEU A 21 3.82 -5.88 16.88
CA LEU A 21 2.80 -6.91 16.58
C LEU A 21 3.32 -8.03 15.66
N THR A 22 4.59 -8.42 15.78
CA THR A 22 5.25 -9.31 14.81
C THR A 22 5.63 -10.71 15.31
N GLU A 23 5.05 -11.21 16.40
CA GLU A 23 5.30 -12.60 16.82
C GLU A 23 4.04 -13.27 17.35
N SER A 24 3.25 -13.87 16.45
CA SER A 24 2.32 -14.97 16.75
C SER A 24 1.95 -15.65 15.45
N ALA A 25 2.11 -16.98 15.40
CA ALA A 25 1.87 -17.86 14.26
C ALA A 25 0.69 -17.41 13.40
N CYS A 26 0.94 -17.07 12.13
CA CYS A 26 -0.02 -16.39 11.27
C CYS A 26 -1.14 -17.32 10.77
N ALA A 27 -2.07 -17.66 11.65
CA ALA A 27 -3.46 -17.85 11.26
C ALA A 27 -4.08 -16.45 11.19
N VAL A 28 -4.02 -15.81 10.02
CA VAL A 28 -4.84 -14.61 9.79
C VAL A 28 -6.25 -15.09 9.50
N ASP A 29 -7.08 -15.14 10.53
CA ASP A 29 -8.51 -15.38 10.37
C ASP A 29 -9.17 -14.20 9.65
N GLY A 30 -10.31 -14.45 8.97
CA GLY A 30 -11.00 -13.46 8.14
C GLY A 30 -11.31 -12.14 8.85
N GLU A 31 -11.59 -12.16 10.15
CA GLU A 31 -11.85 -10.97 10.97
C GLU A 31 -10.63 -10.06 11.10
N ARG A 32 -9.45 -10.64 11.40
CA ARG A 32 -8.19 -9.86 11.51
C ARG A 32 -7.81 -9.21 10.18
N PHE A 33 -8.14 -9.89 9.07
CA PHE A 33 -7.98 -9.32 7.73
C PHE A 33 -8.94 -8.14 7.50
N ALA A 34 -10.22 -8.29 7.86
CA ALA A 34 -11.22 -7.24 7.71
C ALA A 34 -10.81 -5.97 8.49
N ASP A 35 -10.37 -6.12 9.73
CA ASP A 35 -9.87 -5.00 10.55
C ASP A 35 -8.69 -4.28 9.88
N ALA A 36 -7.74 -5.05 9.35
CA ALA A 36 -6.58 -4.48 8.68
C ALA A 36 -6.93 -3.78 7.36
N VAL A 37 -7.92 -4.28 6.63
CA VAL A 37 -8.46 -3.63 5.43
C VAL A 37 -9.10 -2.29 5.80
N VAL A 38 -9.95 -2.26 6.83
CA VAL A 38 -10.59 -1.02 7.31
C VAL A 38 -9.54 -0.01 7.76
N ALA A 39 -8.52 -0.44 8.51
CA ALA A 39 -7.43 0.42 8.95
C ALA A 39 -6.60 0.97 7.78
N ALA A 40 -6.45 0.22 6.69
CA ALA A 40 -5.68 0.62 5.52
C ALA A 40 -6.47 1.44 4.49
N ASP A 41 -7.81 1.45 4.53
CA ASP A 41 -8.67 1.98 3.46
C ASP A 41 -8.30 3.41 3.05
N THR A 42 -8.26 4.33 4.01
CA THR A 42 -7.95 5.75 3.73
C THR A 42 -6.57 5.90 3.08
N ARG A 43 -5.59 5.10 3.50
CA ARG A 43 -4.23 5.12 2.94
C ARG A 43 -4.21 4.57 1.52
N LEU A 44 -4.87 3.44 1.27
CA LEU A 44 -4.92 2.81 -0.04
C LEU A 44 -5.69 3.68 -1.04
N ARG A 45 -6.79 4.31 -0.62
CA ARG A 45 -7.55 5.26 -1.42
C ARG A 45 -6.70 6.44 -1.87
N ARG A 46 -5.96 7.06 -0.94
CA ARG A 46 -5.04 8.16 -1.25
C ARG A 46 -3.90 7.71 -2.17
N LEU A 47 -3.35 6.52 -1.96
CA LEU A 47 -2.29 5.97 -2.79
C LEU A 47 -2.77 5.73 -4.22
N LEU A 48 -3.88 5.00 -4.38
CA LEU A 48 -4.46 4.70 -5.68
C LEU A 48 -4.82 5.99 -6.41
N GLY A 49 -5.45 6.96 -5.73
CA GLY A 49 -5.77 8.27 -6.30
C GLY A 49 -4.53 9.02 -6.82
N ARG A 50 -3.42 9.01 -6.06
CA ARG A 50 -2.15 9.58 -6.52
C ARG A 50 -1.58 8.87 -7.75
N LEU A 51 -1.71 7.53 -7.82
CA LEU A 51 -1.16 6.73 -8.92
C LEU A 51 -2.02 6.82 -10.19
N THR A 52 -3.33 7.01 -10.06
CA THR A 52 -4.28 7.00 -11.18
C THR A 52 -4.77 8.40 -11.58
N GLY A 53 -4.30 9.45 -10.91
CA GLY A 53 -4.66 10.83 -11.20
C GLY A 53 -6.09 11.18 -10.78
N GLN A 54 -6.50 10.72 -9.59
CA GLN A 54 -7.86 10.92 -9.06
C GLN A 54 -8.96 10.41 -10.00
N SER A 55 -8.74 9.23 -10.58
CA SER A 55 -9.69 8.61 -11.51
C SER A 55 -11.07 8.38 -10.87
N ALA A 56 -12.12 8.44 -11.68
CA ALA A 56 -13.45 7.98 -11.29
C ALA A 56 -13.50 6.47 -10.96
N ASP A 57 -12.55 5.69 -11.47
CA ASP A 57 -12.44 4.23 -11.22
C ASP A 57 -11.81 3.92 -9.84
N LEU A 58 -11.63 4.90 -8.97
CA LEU A 58 -10.90 4.72 -7.70
C LEU A 58 -11.55 3.67 -6.79
N ASP A 59 -12.88 3.64 -6.76
CA ASP A 59 -13.65 2.67 -5.96
C ASP A 59 -13.48 1.25 -6.51
N ASP A 60 -13.49 1.10 -7.83
CA ASP A 60 -13.26 -0.19 -8.49
C ASP A 60 -11.84 -0.71 -8.23
N LEU A 61 -10.84 0.17 -8.25
CA LEU A 61 -9.44 -0.19 -7.97
C LEU A 61 -9.24 -0.60 -6.50
N LEU A 62 -9.94 0.04 -5.57
CA LEU A 62 -9.96 -0.37 -4.16
C LEU A 62 -10.60 -1.75 -4.01
N GLN A 63 -11.75 -1.97 -4.64
CA GLN A 63 -12.43 -3.26 -4.60
C GLN A 63 -11.57 -4.37 -5.20
N GLU A 64 -10.92 -4.13 -6.34
CA GLU A 64 -9.99 -5.08 -6.96
C GLU A 64 -8.80 -5.37 -6.04
N THR A 65 -8.29 -4.35 -5.34
CA THR A 65 -7.23 -4.51 -4.33
C THR A 65 -7.68 -5.45 -3.22
N TYR A 66 -8.87 -5.25 -2.65
CA TYR A 66 -9.40 -6.08 -1.57
C TYR A 66 -9.70 -7.51 -2.02
N LEU A 67 -10.23 -7.69 -3.24
CA LEU A 67 -10.46 -9.01 -3.81
C LEU A 67 -9.14 -9.78 -4.00
N ASN A 68 -8.11 -9.12 -4.52
CA ASN A 68 -6.79 -9.71 -4.70
C ASN A 68 -6.11 -10.03 -3.35
N ALA A 69 -6.32 -9.17 -2.35
CA ALA A 69 -5.86 -9.42 -0.99
C ALA A 69 -6.58 -10.63 -0.37
N TRP A 70 -7.91 -10.70 -0.45
CA TRP A 70 -8.68 -11.85 0.05
C TRP A 70 -8.23 -13.17 -0.59
N LYS A 71 -7.97 -13.18 -1.91
CA LYS A 71 -7.45 -14.37 -2.61
C LYS A 71 -6.03 -14.75 -2.18
N GLY A 72 -5.22 -13.76 -1.80
CA GLY A 72 -3.81 -13.96 -1.44
C GLY A 72 -3.56 -14.22 0.05
N ILE A 73 -4.55 -13.97 0.92
CA ILE A 73 -4.33 -13.94 2.38
C ILE A 73 -3.85 -15.27 2.94
N ALA A 74 -4.34 -16.40 2.41
CA ALA A 74 -3.91 -17.73 2.80
C ALA A 74 -2.42 -18.01 2.53
N THR A 75 -1.79 -17.21 1.67
CA THR A 75 -0.36 -17.31 1.31
C THR A 75 0.51 -16.25 1.97
N PHE A 76 -0.09 -15.37 2.77
CA PHE A 76 0.63 -14.29 3.44
C PHE A 76 1.49 -14.85 4.59
N ARG A 77 2.81 -14.70 4.46
CA ARG A 77 3.81 -15.28 5.36
C ARG A 77 4.15 -14.42 6.58
N CYS A 78 3.57 -13.23 6.69
CA CYS A 78 3.82 -12.30 7.80
C CYS A 78 5.29 -11.84 7.93
N GLU A 79 6.08 -11.97 6.85
CA GLU A 79 7.45 -11.43 6.72
C GLU A 79 7.47 -9.88 6.55
N SER A 80 6.30 -9.26 6.39
CA SER A 80 6.11 -7.81 6.32
C SER A 80 4.82 -7.43 7.04
N SER A 81 4.61 -6.15 7.38
CA SER A 81 3.30 -5.73 7.89
C SER A 81 2.19 -5.94 6.86
N MET A 82 0.97 -6.22 7.33
CA MET A 82 -0.22 -6.39 6.49
C MET A 82 -0.45 -5.15 5.61
N THR A 83 -0.24 -3.95 6.16
CA THR A 83 -0.34 -2.68 5.42
C THR A 83 0.66 -2.59 4.27
N THR A 84 1.90 -3.04 4.46
CA THR A 84 2.91 -3.09 3.40
C THR A 84 2.50 -4.07 2.30
N TRP A 85 1.98 -5.22 2.68
CA TRP A 85 1.48 -6.21 1.72
C TRP A 85 0.27 -5.70 0.92
N LEU A 86 -0.73 -5.09 1.57
CA LEU A 86 -1.88 -4.46 0.93
C LEU A 86 -1.45 -3.32 -0.01
N THR A 87 -0.50 -2.49 0.43
CA THR A 87 0.08 -1.41 -0.39
C THR A 87 0.68 -1.98 -1.68
N ARG A 88 1.42 -3.09 -1.61
CA ARG A 88 2.01 -3.74 -2.79
C ARG A 88 0.94 -4.24 -3.77
N ILE A 89 -0.15 -4.81 -3.26
CA ILE A 89 -1.29 -5.24 -4.09
C ILE A 89 -1.93 -4.03 -4.80
N ALA A 90 -2.21 -2.95 -4.06
CA ALA A 90 -2.80 -1.74 -4.62
C ALA A 90 -1.92 -1.12 -5.74
N VAL A 91 -0.60 -1.07 -5.51
CA VAL A 91 0.34 -0.59 -6.54
C VAL A 91 0.29 -1.47 -7.79
N ASN A 92 0.19 -2.78 -7.65
CA ASN A 92 0.08 -3.69 -8.80
C ASN A 92 -1.23 -3.50 -9.56
N VAL A 93 -2.35 -3.32 -8.86
CA VAL A 93 -3.65 -3.00 -9.43
C VAL A 93 -3.59 -1.70 -10.25
N ALA A 94 -3.08 -0.62 -9.65
CA ALA A 94 -2.92 0.67 -10.34
C ALA A 94 -2.01 0.57 -11.58
N ARG A 95 -0.89 -0.16 -11.49
CA ARG A 95 0.02 -0.38 -12.63
C ARG A 95 -0.67 -1.13 -13.76
N ASN A 96 -1.43 -2.18 -13.45
CA ASN A 96 -2.16 -2.95 -14.45
C ASN A 96 -3.24 -2.10 -15.13
N TRP A 97 -3.99 -1.32 -14.35
CA TRP A 97 -4.99 -0.38 -14.86
C TRP A 97 -4.37 0.69 -15.78
N LEU A 98 -3.26 1.29 -15.37
CA LEU A 98 -2.57 2.31 -16.17
C LEU A 98 -2.04 1.72 -17.49
N ARG A 99 -1.52 0.49 -17.45
CA ARG A 99 -1.07 -0.23 -18.65
C ARG A 99 -2.21 -0.47 -19.64
N ARG A 100 -3.41 -0.79 -19.16
CA ARG A 100 -4.61 -1.01 -20.01
C ARG A 100 -5.13 0.29 -20.62
N ARG A 101 -4.96 1.42 -19.92
CA ARG A 101 -5.41 2.75 -20.38
C ARG A 101 -4.45 3.44 -21.33
N ARG A 102 -3.18 3.05 -21.38
CA ARG A 102 -2.29 3.53 -22.43
C ARG A 102 -2.85 3.04 -23.76
N PRO A 103 -3.20 3.93 -24.71
CA PRO A 103 -3.49 3.51 -26.07
C PRO A 103 -2.29 2.65 -26.50
N GLN A 104 -2.54 1.41 -26.89
CA GLN A 104 -1.50 0.60 -27.51
C GLN A 104 -1.05 1.43 -28.70
N GLY A 105 0.13 2.03 -28.57
CA GLY A 105 0.64 2.98 -29.54
C GLY A 105 0.50 2.32 -30.89
N SER A 106 -0.21 3.02 -31.79
CA SER A 106 -0.21 2.83 -33.22
C SER A 106 0.90 1.88 -33.64
N LEU A 107 0.55 0.63 -33.94
CA LEU A 107 1.34 -0.15 -34.88
C LEU A 107 1.23 0.65 -36.18
N THR A 108 2.13 1.61 -36.31
CA THR A 108 2.35 2.33 -37.56
C THR A 108 2.72 1.24 -38.55
N LEU A 109 1.75 0.90 -39.39
CA LEU A 109 1.95 0.15 -40.61
C LEU A 109 2.89 0.99 -41.47
N ASP A 110 4.10 0.47 -41.68
CA ASP A 110 5.04 0.92 -42.70
C ASP A 110 5.06 -0.16 -43.80
#